data_AF-A0A3M2T1C6-F1
#
_entry.id   AF-A0A3M2T1C6-F1
#
_cell.length_a   1.000
_cell.length_b   1.000
_cell.length_c   1.000
_cell.angle_alpha   90.00
_cell.angle_beta   90.00
_cell.angle_gamma   90.00
#
_symmetry.space_group_name_H-M   'P 1'
#
loop_
_entity.id
_entity.type
_entity.pdbx_description
1 polymer ?
#
loop_
_entity_poly.entity_id
_entity_poly.type
_entity_poly.pdbx_seq_one_letter_code
_entity_poly.pdbx_strand_id
1 'polypeptide(L)'
;MGFNEGLTTRLRQLASSFELAADTLHPSWRDLLRVVSQGGMRHYHGHPHEWVTVATGPAVPLQSTYAHLQLPAGFQYQFVDESIVDRAVFGGHDPRRAHGLDPDVCPVCKERQSDDIKLNGCYCFPSLFGGPRYPVAVQLFHTANGKNNGVIARCNFDRGTAIAEFVGQITSGIEGLDVMVGGTAENRYQIYQGRMGNFTRFINHSCRPNSQFQKFFWRGQERIVVVSRGVSAGSEITVDYSDYYWTRLNKNCLCGEPCCRFASQV
;
A
#
# COMPACT_ATOMS: atom_id res chain seq x y z
N MET A 1 6.93 35.81 20.74
CA MET A 1 6.78 34.35 20.80
C MET A 1 7.55 33.76 19.62
N GLY A 2 8.78 33.30 19.83
CA GLY A 2 9.61 32.78 18.76
C GLY A 2 9.19 31.36 18.39
N PHE A 3 8.88 31.12 17.12
CA PHE A 3 8.77 29.76 16.61
C PHE A 3 10.15 29.10 16.74
N ASN A 4 10.22 28.03 17.51
CA ASN A 4 11.44 27.27 17.81
C ASN A 4 12.14 26.87 16.49
N GLU A 5 13.43 27.17 16.29
CA GLU A 5 14.13 26.93 15.01
C GLU A 5 14.02 25.47 14.51
N GLY A 6 13.88 24.52 15.44
CA GLY A 6 13.62 23.11 15.13
C GLY A 6 12.24 22.85 14.51
N LEU A 7 11.20 23.61 14.88
CA LEU A 7 9.87 23.51 14.28
C LEU A 7 9.90 24.00 12.83
N THR A 8 10.56 25.12 12.58
CA THR A 8 10.68 25.71 11.23
C THR A 8 11.44 24.77 10.28
N THR A 9 12.49 24.11 10.79
CA THR A 9 13.25 23.11 10.04
C THR A 9 12.41 21.86 9.74
N ARG A 10 11.66 21.35 10.72
CA ARG A 10 10.77 20.20 10.55
C ARG A 10 9.62 20.50 9.58
N LEU A 11 9.07 21.71 9.62
CA LEU A 11 8.05 22.16 8.66
C LEU A 11 8.59 22.24 7.24
N ARG A 12 9.83 22.75 7.04
CA ARG A 12 10.47 22.74 5.71
C ARG A 12 10.68 21.33 5.17
N GLN A 13 11.06 20.38 6.03
CA GLN A 13 11.21 18.97 5.64
C GLN A 13 9.88 18.31 5.26
N LEU A 14 8.77 18.74 5.86
CA LEU A 14 7.43 18.22 5.58
C LEU A 14 6.68 19.02 4.52
N ALA A 15 7.21 20.17 4.06
CA ALA A 15 6.52 21.05 3.13
C ALA A 15 6.10 20.33 1.84
N SER A 16 7.03 19.62 1.20
CA SER A 16 6.73 18.85 -0.02
C SER A 16 5.68 17.76 0.23
N SER A 17 5.67 17.14 1.41
CA SER A 17 4.63 16.16 1.79
C SER A 17 3.25 16.82 1.88
N PHE A 18 3.15 18.00 2.50
CA PHE A 18 1.89 18.73 2.62
C PHE A 18 1.40 19.27 1.27
N GLU A 19 2.30 19.82 0.46
CA GLU A 19 2.01 20.25 -0.91
C GLU A 19 1.50 19.07 -1.74
N LEU A 20 2.20 17.94 -1.75
CA LEU A 20 1.74 16.76 -2.48
C LEU A 20 0.33 16.33 -2.06
N ALA A 21 0.06 16.27 -0.76
CA ALA A 21 -1.27 15.92 -0.25
C ALA A 21 -2.34 16.94 -0.70
N ALA A 22 -2.07 18.23 -0.56
CA ALA A 22 -2.98 19.29 -0.98
C ALA A 22 -3.25 19.29 -2.48
N ASP A 23 -2.24 18.89 -3.26
CA ASP A 23 -2.27 18.89 -4.71
C ASP A 23 -3.01 17.70 -5.30
N THR A 24 -3.06 16.57 -4.60
CA THR A 24 -3.51 15.30 -5.19
C THR A 24 -4.70 14.68 -4.48
N LEU A 25 -4.98 15.05 -3.21
CA LEU A 25 -6.08 14.46 -2.44
C LEU A 25 -7.37 15.27 -2.50
N HIS A 26 -7.31 16.61 -2.55
CA HIS A 26 -8.51 17.43 -2.66
C HIS A 26 -8.23 18.82 -3.27
N PRO A 27 -9.01 19.27 -4.27
CA PRO A 27 -8.75 20.53 -4.99
C PRO A 27 -8.63 21.78 -4.10
N SER A 28 -9.34 21.83 -2.97
CA SER A 28 -9.34 23.01 -2.07
C SER A 28 -8.32 22.92 -0.91
N TRP A 29 -7.60 21.81 -0.73
CA TRP A 29 -6.66 21.70 0.39
C TRP A 29 -5.48 22.65 0.25
N ARG A 30 -5.22 23.15 -0.95
CA ARG A 30 -4.22 24.18 -1.21
C ARG A 30 -4.50 25.49 -0.47
N ASP A 31 -5.76 25.83 -0.25
CA ASP A 31 -6.12 27.03 0.50
C ASP A 31 -5.66 26.94 1.97
N LEU A 32 -5.53 25.73 2.51
CA LEU A 32 -4.98 25.48 3.85
C LEU A 32 -3.47 25.70 3.92
N LEU A 33 -2.76 25.63 2.79
CA LEU A 33 -1.31 25.81 2.72
C LEU A 33 -0.87 27.28 2.71
N ARG A 34 -1.79 28.25 2.68
CA ARG A 34 -1.45 29.69 2.71
C ARG A 34 -0.64 30.10 3.94
N VAL A 35 -0.66 29.28 4.99
CA VAL A 35 0.11 29.49 6.24
C VAL A 35 1.53 28.91 6.15
N VAL A 36 1.78 27.93 5.28
CA VAL A 36 3.03 27.14 5.22
C VAL A 36 3.82 27.37 3.92
N SER A 37 3.14 27.70 2.81
CA SER A 37 3.75 28.07 1.54
C SER A 37 3.13 29.37 1.03
N GLN A 38 3.95 30.23 0.40
CA GLN A 38 3.50 31.48 -0.20
C GLN A 38 2.65 31.21 -1.44
N GLY A 39 1.36 30.91 -1.26
CA GLY A 39 0.32 30.99 -2.30
C GLY A 39 0.67 30.39 -3.66
N GLY A 40 1.34 29.24 -3.69
CA GLY A 40 1.94 28.67 -4.90
C GLY A 40 0.95 27.97 -5.85
N MET A 41 1.29 28.00 -7.13
CA MET A 41 0.64 27.27 -8.23
C MET A 41 0.61 25.75 -7.98
N ARG A 42 -0.29 25.02 -8.66
CA ARG A 42 -0.32 23.54 -8.63
C ARG A 42 0.99 22.94 -9.14
N HIS A 43 1.64 22.13 -8.31
CA HIS A 43 2.93 21.51 -8.61
C HIS A 43 2.78 20.02 -8.93
N TYR A 44 1.85 19.34 -8.26
CA TYR A 44 1.60 17.92 -8.43
C TYR A 44 0.20 17.68 -9.00
N HIS A 45 0.09 16.67 -9.87
CA HIS A 45 -1.14 16.32 -10.59
C HIS A 45 -1.29 14.80 -10.64
N GLY A 46 -2.48 14.33 -11.00
CA GLY A 46 -2.75 12.90 -11.11
C GLY A 46 -2.91 12.23 -9.75
N HIS A 47 -2.52 10.96 -9.68
CA HIS A 47 -2.70 10.12 -8.51
C HIS A 47 -1.60 10.43 -7.45
N PRO A 48 -1.92 10.52 -6.15
CA PRO A 48 -0.97 10.89 -5.09
C PRO A 48 0.30 10.02 -5.07
N HIS A 49 0.16 8.73 -5.37
CA HIS A 49 1.27 7.77 -5.36
C HIS A 49 2.08 7.72 -6.67
N GLU A 50 1.76 8.56 -7.65
CA GLU A 50 2.67 8.82 -8.79
C GLU A 50 3.87 9.70 -8.39
N TRP A 51 3.89 10.18 -7.15
CA TRP A 51 4.91 11.06 -6.61
C TRP A 51 5.58 10.44 -5.39
N VAL A 52 6.90 10.58 -5.32
CA VAL A 52 7.75 10.08 -4.24
C VAL A 52 8.34 11.26 -3.48
N THR A 53 8.02 11.34 -2.19
CA THR A 53 8.64 12.33 -1.30
C THR A 53 10.11 11.97 -1.04
N VAL A 54 10.98 12.98 -1.05
CA VAL A 54 12.43 12.81 -0.82
C VAL A 54 12.86 13.58 0.43
N ALA A 55 14.01 13.24 1.01
CA ALA A 55 14.49 13.85 2.25
C ALA A 55 14.67 15.37 2.16
N THR A 56 15.07 15.86 0.98
CA THR A 56 15.31 17.28 0.70
C THR A 56 14.81 17.61 -0.69
N GLY A 57 13.99 18.66 -0.80
CA GLY A 57 13.48 19.15 -2.08
C GLY A 57 12.04 18.70 -2.40
N PRO A 58 11.56 18.99 -3.62
CA PRO A 58 10.22 18.63 -4.06
C PRO A 58 10.09 17.12 -4.31
N ALA A 59 8.85 16.62 -4.25
CA ALA A 59 8.57 15.24 -4.59
C ALA A 59 8.87 15.00 -6.07
N VAL A 60 9.35 13.80 -6.39
CA VAL A 60 9.75 13.42 -7.75
C VAL A 60 8.77 12.41 -8.33
N PRO A 61 8.60 12.35 -9.67
CA PRO A 61 7.78 11.32 -10.29
C PRO A 61 8.29 9.91 -9.94
N LEU A 62 7.38 8.99 -9.62
CA LEU A 62 7.72 7.61 -9.25
C LEU A 62 8.63 6.94 -10.28
N GLN A 63 8.35 7.13 -11.58
CA GLN A 63 9.15 6.57 -12.67
C GLN A 63 10.63 6.97 -12.61
N SER A 64 10.95 8.20 -12.17
CA SER A 64 12.34 8.67 -12.12
C SER A 64 13.17 7.91 -11.08
N THR A 65 12.54 7.44 -10.00
CA THR A 65 13.21 6.64 -8.95
C THR A 65 13.62 5.24 -9.43
N TYR A 66 13.14 4.79 -10.59
CA TYR A 66 13.47 3.50 -11.20
C TYR A 66 14.30 3.64 -12.48
N ALA A 67 14.79 4.84 -12.81
CA ALA A 67 15.59 5.07 -14.02
C ALA A 67 16.84 4.18 -14.11
N HIS A 68 17.41 3.80 -12.95
CA HIS A 68 18.57 2.91 -12.85
C HIS A 68 18.33 1.49 -13.39
N LEU A 69 17.07 1.05 -13.52
CA LEU A 69 16.73 -0.28 -14.02
C LEU A 69 16.85 -0.42 -15.55
N GLN A 70 17.02 0.68 -16.30
CA GLN A 70 17.19 0.69 -17.77
C GLN A 70 16.14 -0.14 -18.53
N LEU A 71 14.88 -0.09 -18.08
CA LEU A 71 13.78 -0.83 -18.70
C LEU A 71 13.49 -0.26 -20.11
N PRO A 72 13.16 -1.10 -21.12
CA PRO A 72 12.97 -0.66 -22.51
C PRO A 72 11.96 0.49 -22.71
N ALA A 73 10.92 0.56 -21.87
CA ALA A 73 9.90 1.62 -21.89
C ALA A 73 9.91 2.47 -20.60
N GLY A 74 11.00 2.41 -19.83
CA GLY A 74 11.06 2.91 -18.47
C GLY A 74 10.15 2.14 -17.51
N PHE A 75 10.13 2.57 -16.25
CA PHE A 75 9.20 2.03 -15.27
C PHE A 75 7.78 2.53 -15.55
N GLN A 76 6.85 1.61 -15.80
CA GLN A 76 5.44 1.90 -16.00
C GLN A 76 4.61 1.19 -14.95
N TYR A 77 3.74 1.93 -14.28
CA TYR A 77 2.89 1.39 -13.23
C TYR A 77 1.54 2.09 -13.19
N GLN A 78 0.48 1.30 -13.26
CA GLN A 78 -0.89 1.79 -13.20
C GLN A 78 -1.46 1.61 -11.80
N PHE A 79 -1.89 2.71 -11.18
CA PHE A 79 -2.63 2.66 -9.93
C PHE A 79 -4.09 2.23 -10.20
N VAL A 80 -4.55 1.21 -9.49
CA VAL A 80 -5.90 0.65 -9.59
C VAL A 80 -6.50 0.46 -8.20
N ASP A 81 -7.82 0.66 -8.08
CA ASP A 81 -8.56 0.50 -6.83
C ASP A 81 -9.02 -0.95 -6.58
N GLU A 82 -9.08 -1.75 -7.64
CA GLU A 82 -9.55 -3.13 -7.59
C GLU A 82 -8.62 -4.05 -8.39
N SER A 83 -8.55 -5.31 -7.97
CA SER A 83 -7.78 -6.32 -8.69
C SER A 83 -8.46 -6.73 -9.99
N ILE A 84 -7.68 -6.93 -11.05
CA ILE A 84 -8.16 -7.33 -12.37
C ILE A 84 -7.84 -8.80 -12.61
N VAL A 85 -8.84 -9.60 -12.94
CA VAL A 85 -8.67 -11.03 -13.21
C VAL A 85 -8.09 -11.24 -14.61
N ASP A 86 -7.03 -12.05 -14.67
CA ASP A 86 -6.47 -12.52 -15.92
C ASP A 86 -7.41 -13.54 -16.58
N ARG A 87 -8.18 -13.05 -17.56
CA ARG A 87 -9.15 -13.88 -18.31
C ARG A 87 -8.47 -14.93 -19.18
N ALA A 88 -7.20 -14.75 -19.54
CA ALA A 88 -6.47 -15.78 -20.28
C ALA A 88 -6.14 -16.98 -19.39
N VAL A 89 -5.99 -16.75 -18.07
CA VAL A 89 -5.70 -17.81 -17.08
C VAL A 89 -6.97 -18.42 -16.51
N PHE A 90 -7.96 -17.61 -16.13
CA PHE A 90 -9.16 -18.07 -15.41
C PHE A 90 -10.46 -18.01 -16.22
N GLY A 91 -10.41 -17.60 -17.49
CA GLY A 91 -11.59 -17.45 -18.33
C GLY A 91 -12.56 -16.42 -17.74
N GLY A 92 -13.80 -16.83 -17.49
CA GLY A 92 -14.84 -16.01 -16.86
C GLY A 92 -14.93 -16.16 -15.33
N HIS A 93 -14.11 -17.00 -14.72
CA HIS A 93 -14.16 -17.29 -13.29
C HIS A 93 -13.19 -16.40 -12.50
N ASP A 94 -13.60 -15.95 -11.31
CA ASP A 94 -12.68 -15.28 -10.38
C ASP A 94 -12.27 -16.28 -9.30
N PRO A 95 -10.98 -16.73 -9.26
CA PRO A 95 -10.52 -17.79 -8.35
C PRO A 95 -10.62 -17.40 -6.87
N ARG A 96 -10.88 -16.13 -6.56
CA ARG A 96 -11.07 -15.65 -5.19
C ARG A 96 -12.45 -15.96 -4.63
N ARG A 97 -13.42 -16.34 -5.46
CA ARG A 97 -14.77 -16.69 -5.00
C ARG A 97 -14.70 -17.98 -4.18
N ALA A 98 -15.09 -17.90 -2.91
CA ALA A 98 -15.15 -19.07 -2.05
C ALA A 98 -16.38 -19.93 -2.38
N HIS A 99 -16.17 -21.23 -2.51
CA HIS A 99 -17.26 -22.19 -2.61
C HIS A 99 -17.77 -22.56 -1.21
N GLY A 100 -19.08 -22.69 -1.05
CA GLY A 100 -19.70 -23.14 0.20
C GLY A 100 -19.82 -22.09 1.31
N LEU A 101 -19.51 -20.83 1.05
CA LEU A 101 -19.83 -19.71 1.94
C LEU A 101 -21.08 -18.99 1.44
N ASP A 102 -21.95 -18.57 2.36
CA ASP A 102 -22.95 -17.56 2.05
C ASP A 102 -22.22 -16.24 1.76
N PRO A 103 -22.31 -15.70 0.53
CA PRO A 103 -21.56 -14.50 0.18
C PRO A 103 -21.97 -13.31 1.03
N ASP A 104 -23.22 -13.22 1.48
CA ASP A 104 -23.71 -12.04 2.18
C ASP A 104 -23.56 -12.14 3.71
N VAL A 105 -22.86 -13.16 4.22
CA VAL A 105 -22.59 -13.33 5.66
C VAL A 105 -21.09 -13.33 5.92
N CYS A 106 -20.63 -12.43 6.79
CA CYS A 106 -19.22 -12.36 7.18
C CYS A 106 -18.82 -13.64 7.95
N PRO A 107 -17.79 -14.39 7.51
CA PRO A 107 -17.39 -15.59 8.24
C PRO A 107 -16.76 -15.28 9.61
N VAL A 108 -16.33 -14.04 9.83
CA VAL A 108 -15.70 -13.59 11.08
C VAL A 108 -16.74 -13.12 12.09
N CYS A 109 -17.45 -12.02 11.82
CA CYS A 109 -18.41 -11.45 12.78
C CYS A 109 -19.84 -11.98 12.63
N LYS A 110 -20.12 -12.80 11.61
CA LYS A 110 -21.45 -13.36 11.29
C LYS A 110 -22.52 -12.35 10.88
N GLU A 111 -22.16 -11.07 10.77
CA GLU A 111 -23.05 -10.02 10.30
C GLU A 111 -23.20 -10.02 8.78
N ARG A 112 -24.29 -9.42 8.31
CA ARG A 112 -24.58 -9.24 6.89
C ARG A 112 -23.52 -8.35 6.22
N GLN A 113 -23.03 -8.77 5.07
CA GLN A 113 -22.16 -7.98 4.19
C GLN A 113 -22.99 -7.40 3.04
N SER A 114 -22.84 -6.10 2.77
CA SER A 114 -23.47 -5.45 1.62
C SER A 114 -22.64 -4.25 1.18
N ASP A 115 -22.67 -3.94 -0.11
CA ASP A 115 -22.11 -2.69 -0.61
C ASP A 115 -23.09 -1.51 -0.41
N ASP A 116 -24.36 -1.79 -0.08
CA ASP A 116 -25.29 -0.76 0.42
C ASP A 116 -25.05 -0.54 1.91
N ILE A 117 -24.56 0.65 2.25
CA ILE A 117 -24.26 1.06 3.62
C ILE A 117 -25.45 0.92 4.58
N LYS A 118 -26.69 1.05 4.09
CA LYS A 118 -27.89 0.91 4.92
C LYS A 118 -28.20 -0.55 5.25
N LEU A 119 -27.73 -1.48 4.42
CA LEU A 119 -27.97 -2.92 4.55
C LEU A 119 -26.78 -3.66 5.16
N ASN A 120 -25.60 -3.05 5.15
CA ASN A 120 -24.38 -3.65 5.68
C ASN A 120 -24.36 -3.65 7.21
N GLY A 121 -24.20 -4.83 7.81
CA GLY A 121 -23.99 -5.01 9.25
C GLY A 121 -22.52 -5.30 9.61
N CYS A 122 -21.66 -5.60 8.64
CA CYS A 122 -20.29 -6.02 8.90
C CYS A 122 -19.31 -4.84 9.05
N TYR A 123 -18.69 -4.73 10.23
CA TYR A 123 -17.69 -3.72 10.58
C TYR A 123 -16.29 -4.29 10.88
N CYS A 124 -15.94 -5.46 10.33
CA CYS A 124 -14.60 -6.02 10.53
C CYS A 124 -13.48 -5.13 9.95
N PHE A 125 -13.71 -4.53 8.78
CA PHE A 125 -12.76 -3.64 8.11
C PHE A 125 -13.50 -2.48 7.39
N PRO A 126 -14.15 -1.58 8.16
CA PRO A 126 -15.06 -0.58 7.62
C PRO A 126 -14.36 0.52 6.83
N SER A 127 -13.03 0.65 6.97
CA SER A 127 -12.21 1.55 6.14
C SER A 127 -12.12 1.10 4.67
N LEU A 128 -12.37 -0.18 4.37
CA LEU A 128 -12.22 -0.77 3.03
C LEU A 128 -13.52 -1.30 2.44
N PHE A 129 -14.47 -1.73 3.29
CA PHE A 129 -15.64 -2.47 2.86
C PHE A 129 -16.93 -1.97 3.53
N GLY A 130 -18.04 -2.04 2.78
CA GLY A 130 -19.38 -1.75 3.30
C GLY A 130 -19.69 -0.28 3.59
N GLY A 131 -18.82 0.63 3.14
CA GLY A 131 -18.95 2.06 3.33
C GLY A 131 -18.15 2.87 2.31
N PRO A 132 -18.23 4.21 2.37
CA PRO A 132 -17.46 5.08 1.49
C PRO A 132 -15.96 4.87 1.71
N ARG A 133 -15.22 4.76 0.61
CA ARG A 133 -13.75 4.68 0.63
C ARG A 133 -13.17 6.09 0.63
N TYR A 134 -12.23 6.32 1.54
CA TYR A 134 -11.47 7.56 1.62
C TYR A 134 -10.01 7.31 1.24
N PRO A 135 -9.31 8.30 0.67
CA PRO A 135 -7.88 8.18 0.44
C PRO A 135 -7.14 7.85 1.73
N VAL A 136 -6.33 6.79 1.68
CA VAL A 136 -5.52 6.36 2.82
C VAL A 136 -4.40 7.39 3.03
N ALA A 137 -4.22 7.87 4.26
CA ALA A 137 -3.22 8.87 4.60
C ALA A 137 -1.80 8.28 4.65
N VAL A 138 -1.30 7.87 3.49
CA VAL A 138 0.06 7.37 3.26
C VAL A 138 0.66 8.02 2.02
N GLN A 139 1.98 8.12 2.00
CA GLN A 139 2.72 8.63 0.84
C GLN A 139 3.86 7.67 0.50
N LEU A 140 4.31 7.72 -0.75
CA LEU A 140 5.57 7.08 -1.12
C LEU A 140 6.73 7.99 -0.71
N PHE A 141 7.81 7.39 -0.23
CA PHE A 141 9.04 8.11 0.06
C PHE A 141 10.27 7.34 -0.43
N HIS A 142 11.32 8.07 -0.77
CA HIS A 142 12.60 7.48 -1.13
C HIS A 142 13.34 7.04 0.14
N THR A 143 13.74 5.77 0.18
CA THR A 143 14.45 5.17 1.31
C THR A 143 15.94 5.50 1.24
N ALA A 144 16.58 5.67 2.40
CA ALA A 144 18.00 5.98 2.47
C ALA A 144 18.91 4.73 2.41
N ASN A 145 18.35 3.53 2.50
CA ASN A 145 19.09 2.28 2.77
C ASN A 145 19.02 1.26 1.61
N GLY A 146 18.82 1.72 0.38
CA GLY A 146 18.88 0.86 -0.81
C GLY A 146 17.62 0.04 -1.09
N LYS A 147 16.55 0.18 -0.30
CA LYS A 147 15.21 -0.42 -0.59
C LYS A 147 14.46 0.31 -1.72
N ASN A 148 15.11 1.29 -2.35
CA ASN A 148 14.53 2.26 -3.29
C ASN A 148 13.39 3.08 -2.66
N ASN A 149 12.13 2.65 -2.77
CA ASN A 149 10.99 3.39 -2.24
C ASN A 149 10.31 2.62 -1.10
N GLY A 150 9.63 3.34 -0.22
CA GLY A 150 8.83 2.80 0.87
C GLY A 150 7.48 3.51 0.98
N VAL A 151 6.63 3.03 1.87
CA VAL A 151 5.35 3.67 2.22
C VAL A 151 5.45 4.24 3.62
N ILE A 152 5.14 5.52 3.78
CA ILE A 152 5.19 6.20 5.08
C ILE A 152 3.79 6.62 5.51
N ALA A 153 3.45 6.34 6.77
CA ALA A 153 2.19 6.75 7.37
C ALA A 153 2.15 8.26 7.63
N ARG A 154 1.03 8.91 7.31
CA ARG A 154 0.77 10.34 7.60
C ARG A 154 -0.24 10.55 8.73
N CYS A 155 -0.88 9.49 9.20
CA CYS A 155 -1.63 9.45 10.45
C CYS A 155 -1.27 8.19 11.25
N ASN A 156 -1.79 8.10 12.47
CA ASN A 156 -1.73 6.86 13.23
C ASN A 156 -2.73 5.85 12.66
N PHE A 157 -2.32 4.60 12.55
CA PHE A 157 -3.20 3.46 12.29
C PHE A 157 -3.21 2.58 13.53
N ASP A 158 -4.33 2.56 14.25
CA ASP A 158 -4.49 1.71 15.42
C ASP A 158 -4.36 0.22 15.08
N ARG A 159 -3.98 -0.59 16.06
CA ARG A 159 -3.83 -2.03 15.89
C ARG A 159 -5.18 -2.65 15.47
N GLY A 160 -5.15 -3.47 14.43
CA GLY A 160 -6.34 -4.12 13.88
C GLY A 160 -7.03 -3.33 12.76
N THR A 161 -6.68 -2.05 12.57
CA THR A 161 -7.21 -1.25 11.47
C THR A 161 -6.65 -1.72 10.13
N ALA A 162 -7.53 -1.93 9.14
CA ALA A 162 -7.09 -2.17 7.77
C ALA A 162 -6.56 -0.88 7.13
N ILE A 163 -5.34 -0.97 6.60
CA ILE A 163 -4.63 0.12 5.91
C ILE A 163 -5.04 0.15 4.44
N ALA A 164 -5.00 -1.00 3.75
CA ALA A 164 -5.39 -1.13 2.34
C ALA A 164 -5.65 -2.58 1.94
N GLU A 165 -6.39 -2.78 0.85
CA GLU A 165 -6.41 -4.06 0.13
C GLU A 165 -5.12 -4.20 -0.72
N PHE A 166 -4.56 -5.40 -0.77
CA PHE A 166 -3.47 -5.76 -1.67
C PHE A 166 -4.04 -6.13 -3.04
N VAL A 167 -4.10 -5.15 -3.94
CA VAL A 167 -4.73 -5.29 -5.27
C VAL A 167 -3.70 -5.40 -6.39
N GLY A 168 -4.02 -6.13 -7.45
CA GLY A 168 -3.17 -6.28 -8.62
C GLY A 168 -3.81 -7.18 -9.67
N GLN A 169 -3.00 -7.76 -10.56
CA GLN A 169 -3.49 -8.75 -11.50
C GLN A 169 -3.70 -10.10 -10.78
N ILE A 170 -4.91 -10.65 -10.83
CA ILE A 170 -5.19 -12.01 -10.35
C ILE A 170 -4.80 -12.99 -11.44
N THR A 171 -3.78 -13.80 -11.21
CA THR A 171 -3.17 -14.71 -12.19
C THR A 171 -2.66 -15.98 -11.52
N SER A 172 -1.94 -16.83 -12.23
CA SER A 172 -1.28 -18.03 -11.70
C SER A 172 -0.03 -18.36 -12.50
N GLY A 173 0.86 -19.19 -11.94
CA GLY A 173 2.04 -19.71 -12.64
C GLY A 173 3.22 -18.74 -12.78
N ILE A 174 3.17 -17.57 -12.13
CA ILE A 174 4.34 -16.67 -12.07
C ILE A 174 5.36 -17.24 -11.08
N GLU A 175 6.59 -17.37 -11.54
CA GLU A 175 7.75 -17.83 -10.75
C GLU A 175 8.88 -16.80 -10.80
N GLY A 176 9.75 -16.80 -9.78
CA GLY A 176 10.92 -15.91 -9.71
C GLY A 176 10.61 -14.42 -9.53
N LEU A 177 9.34 -14.05 -9.39
CA LEU A 177 8.88 -12.68 -9.19
C LEU A 177 8.05 -12.55 -7.91
N ASP A 178 8.00 -11.33 -7.40
CA ASP A 178 7.25 -10.98 -6.20
C ASP A 178 5.74 -11.08 -6.47
N VAL A 179 5.11 -12.12 -5.90
CA VAL A 179 3.65 -12.35 -5.97
C VAL A 179 3.10 -12.67 -4.58
N MET A 180 1.88 -12.22 -4.31
CA MET A 180 1.12 -12.66 -3.14
C MET A 180 0.31 -13.89 -3.52
N VAL A 181 0.38 -14.96 -2.72
CA VAL A 181 -0.39 -16.19 -2.98
C VAL A 181 -1.65 -16.22 -2.11
N GLY A 182 -2.81 -16.34 -2.76
CA GLY A 182 -4.10 -16.51 -2.11
C GLY A 182 -4.75 -17.85 -2.44
N GLY A 183 -5.96 -18.06 -1.90
CA GLY A 183 -6.76 -19.26 -2.11
C GLY A 183 -6.43 -20.42 -1.18
N THR A 184 -7.03 -21.58 -1.44
CA THR A 184 -6.81 -22.84 -0.71
C THR A 184 -5.76 -23.70 -1.41
N ALA A 185 -5.44 -24.89 -0.89
CA ALA A 185 -4.50 -25.79 -1.56
C ALA A 185 -4.98 -26.22 -2.95
N GLU A 186 -6.29 -26.34 -3.14
CA GLU A 186 -6.95 -26.83 -4.36
C GLU A 186 -7.20 -25.72 -5.38
N ASN A 187 -7.40 -24.48 -4.92
CA ASN A 187 -7.72 -23.34 -5.78
C ASN A 187 -6.81 -22.13 -5.46
N ARG A 188 -5.51 -22.29 -5.75
CA ARG A 188 -4.50 -21.24 -5.54
C ARG A 188 -4.56 -20.21 -6.65
N TYR A 189 -4.38 -18.95 -6.27
CA TYR A 189 -4.15 -17.85 -7.21
C TYR A 189 -3.00 -16.96 -6.72
N GLN A 190 -2.51 -16.12 -7.60
CA GLN A 190 -1.49 -15.13 -7.33
C GLN A 190 -2.05 -13.73 -7.56
N ILE A 191 -1.66 -12.76 -6.73
CA ILE A 191 -1.85 -11.33 -6.97
C ILE A 191 -0.48 -10.78 -7.36
N TYR A 192 -0.36 -10.39 -8.62
CA TYR A 192 0.87 -9.84 -9.18
C TYR A 192 0.75 -8.32 -9.34
N GLN A 193 1.67 -7.60 -8.69
CA GLN A 193 1.75 -6.14 -8.76
C GLN A 193 2.88 -5.67 -9.69
N GLY A 194 3.15 -6.39 -10.78
CA GLY A 194 4.23 -6.02 -11.70
C GLY A 194 4.02 -4.68 -12.37
N ARG A 195 2.90 -4.56 -13.08
CA ARG A 195 2.54 -3.40 -13.94
C ARG A 195 1.36 -2.59 -13.42
N MET A 196 0.58 -3.15 -12.51
CA MET A 196 -0.57 -2.49 -11.90
C MET A 196 -0.74 -2.90 -10.44
N GLY A 197 -1.44 -2.09 -9.68
CA GLY A 197 -1.80 -2.36 -8.29
C GLY A 197 -2.03 -1.05 -7.57
N ASN A 198 -1.75 -1.00 -6.27
CA ASN A 198 -1.80 0.26 -5.52
C ASN A 198 -0.46 0.49 -4.78
N PHE A 199 -0.45 1.42 -3.82
CA PHE A 199 0.74 1.74 -3.04
C PHE A 199 1.31 0.55 -2.24
N THR A 200 0.52 -0.51 -2.01
CA THR A 200 0.98 -1.67 -1.23
C THR A 200 2.16 -2.40 -1.87
N ARG A 201 2.37 -2.24 -3.19
CA ARG A 201 3.55 -2.70 -3.92
C ARG A 201 4.87 -2.20 -3.34
N PHE A 202 4.85 -1.00 -2.76
CA PHE A 202 6.03 -0.32 -2.24
C PHE A 202 6.20 -0.51 -0.73
N ILE A 203 5.37 -1.33 -0.07
CA ILE A 203 5.53 -1.66 1.35
C ILE A 203 6.71 -2.61 1.48
N ASN A 204 7.76 -2.17 2.16
CA ASN A 204 8.97 -2.94 2.35
C ASN A 204 8.83 -4.03 3.41
N HIS A 205 9.78 -4.97 3.38
CA HIS A 205 9.95 -5.94 4.44
C HIS A 205 10.57 -5.34 5.71
N SER A 206 10.12 -5.85 6.86
CA SER A 206 10.89 -5.84 8.11
C SER A 206 10.76 -7.19 8.83
N CYS A 207 11.85 -7.68 9.43
CA CYS A 207 11.82 -8.85 10.33
C CYS A 207 11.11 -8.54 11.66
N ARG A 208 10.87 -7.27 11.98
CA ARG A 208 10.00 -6.80 13.06
C ARG A 208 8.94 -5.85 12.49
N PRO A 209 7.94 -6.36 11.77
CA PRO A 209 7.01 -5.53 11.03
C PRO A 209 5.98 -4.85 11.94
N ASN A 210 5.47 -3.72 11.48
CA ASN A 210 4.40 -2.95 12.14
C ASN A 210 3.03 -3.08 11.46
N SER A 211 2.93 -3.89 10.41
CA SER A 211 1.67 -4.34 9.82
C SER A 211 1.79 -5.79 9.33
N GLN A 212 0.70 -6.38 8.86
CA GLN A 212 0.67 -7.76 8.38
C GLN A 212 -0.38 -7.95 7.30
N PHE A 213 -0.18 -8.94 6.43
CA PHE A 213 -1.24 -9.40 5.53
C PHE A 213 -2.24 -10.27 6.27
N GLN A 214 -3.52 -10.11 5.97
CA GLN A 214 -4.59 -10.94 6.49
C GLN A 214 -5.57 -11.26 5.37
N LYS A 215 -6.01 -12.52 5.30
CA LYS A 215 -7.11 -12.91 4.43
C LYS A 215 -8.43 -12.48 5.05
N PHE A 216 -9.31 -11.92 4.23
CA PHE A 216 -10.66 -11.54 4.61
C PHE A 216 -11.63 -11.89 3.51
N PHE A 217 -12.81 -12.39 3.85
CA PHE A 217 -13.86 -12.65 2.88
C PHE A 217 -14.86 -11.50 2.92
N TRP A 218 -15.01 -10.83 1.78
CA TRP A 218 -16.04 -9.82 1.56
C TRP A 218 -16.93 -10.25 0.39
N ARG A 219 -18.23 -10.35 0.63
CA ARG A 219 -19.23 -10.74 -0.38
C ARG A 219 -18.89 -12.07 -1.07
N GLY A 220 -18.46 -13.05 -0.28
CA GLY A 220 -18.02 -14.37 -0.74
C GLY A 220 -16.71 -14.39 -1.54
N GLN A 221 -15.95 -13.30 -1.56
CA GLN A 221 -14.69 -13.18 -2.29
C GLN A 221 -13.51 -13.00 -1.33
N GLU A 222 -12.46 -13.82 -1.49
CA GLU A 222 -11.20 -13.68 -0.76
C GLU A 222 -10.51 -12.36 -1.15
N ARG A 223 -10.16 -11.59 -0.12
CA ARG A 223 -9.40 -10.35 -0.16
C ARG A 223 -8.14 -10.56 0.67
N ILE A 224 -7.04 -9.93 0.26
CA ILE A 224 -5.83 -9.85 1.07
C ILE A 224 -5.70 -8.40 1.51
N VAL A 225 -5.71 -8.16 2.81
CA VAL A 225 -5.67 -6.82 3.40
C VAL A 225 -4.41 -6.63 4.21
N VAL A 226 -3.85 -5.43 4.16
CA VAL A 226 -2.76 -4.99 5.04
C VAL A 226 -3.39 -4.45 6.31
N VAL A 227 -3.14 -5.09 7.45
CA VAL A 227 -3.70 -4.75 8.76
C VAL A 227 -2.60 -4.20 9.66
N SER A 228 -2.87 -3.08 10.30
CA SER A 228 -1.95 -2.42 11.22
C SER A 228 -1.71 -3.25 12.49
N ARG A 229 -0.46 -3.30 12.95
CA ARG A 229 -0.06 -3.78 14.29
C ARG A 229 0.21 -2.60 15.25
N GLY A 230 -0.28 -1.41 14.91
CA GLY A 230 0.00 -0.15 15.59
C GLY A 230 1.08 0.64 14.85
N VAL A 231 0.71 1.31 13.75
CA VAL A 231 1.62 2.14 12.97
C VAL A 231 1.45 3.60 13.40
N SER A 232 2.53 4.24 13.82
CA SER A 232 2.53 5.67 14.17
C SER A 232 2.75 6.55 12.94
N ALA A 233 2.17 7.74 12.95
CA ALA A 233 2.43 8.77 11.95
C ALA A 233 3.94 9.04 11.81
N GLY A 234 4.40 9.16 10.58
CA GLY A 234 5.82 9.33 10.25
C GLY A 234 6.64 8.04 10.21
N SER A 235 6.05 6.88 10.54
CA SER A 235 6.74 5.59 10.43
C SER A 235 6.58 4.97 9.04
N GLU A 236 7.62 4.29 8.57
CA GLU A 236 7.51 3.40 7.41
C GLU A 236 6.59 2.23 7.74
N ILE A 237 5.63 1.94 6.87
CA ILE A 237 4.77 0.76 6.95
C ILE A 237 5.57 -0.42 6.41
N THR A 238 5.69 -1.49 7.19
CA THR A 238 6.44 -2.70 6.83
C THR A 238 5.65 -3.97 7.17
N VAL A 239 5.94 -5.04 6.44
CA VAL A 239 5.34 -6.38 6.61
C VAL A 239 6.41 -7.47 6.64
N ASP A 240 6.08 -8.66 7.13
CA ASP A 240 6.92 -9.84 6.94
C ASP A 240 6.61 -10.45 5.56
N TYR A 241 7.63 -10.64 4.71
CA TYR A 241 7.47 -11.26 3.39
C TYR A 241 7.42 -12.79 3.45
N SER A 242 7.59 -13.40 4.62
CA SER A 242 7.70 -14.84 4.86
C SER A 242 8.97 -15.48 4.29
N ASP A 243 9.36 -16.61 4.85
CA ASP A 243 10.58 -17.34 4.50
C ASP A 243 10.52 -17.87 3.06
N TYR A 244 9.31 -18.19 2.59
CA TYR A 244 9.07 -18.63 1.22
C TYR A 244 9.47 -17.57 0.18
N TYR A 245 9.27 -16.29 0.48
CA TYR A 245 9.71 -15.20 -0.39
C TYR A 245 11.24 -15.15 -0.46
N TRP A 246 11.91 -15.17 0.70
CA TRP A 246 13.36 -15.04 0.79
C TRP A 246 14.12 -16.25 0.22
N THR A 247 13.60 -17.45 0.39
CA THR A 247 14.23 -18.67 -0.15
C THR A 247 14.15 -18.77 -1.68
N ARG A 248 13.21 -18.08 -2.32
CA ARG A 248 13.02 -18.10 -3.79
C ARG A 248 13.63 -16.92 -4.52
N LEU A 249 14.11 -15.91 -3.80
CA LEU A 249 14.68 -14.71 -4.37
C LEU A 249 16.10 -14.53 -3.86
N ASN A 250 17.06 -14.40 -4.77
CA ASN A 250 18.45 -14.13 -4.42
C ASN A 250 18.63 -12.66 -3.97
N LYS A 251 18.03 -12.30 -2.83
CA LYS A 251 17.98 -10.95 -2.25
C LYS A 251 18.36 -10.98 -0.77
N ASN A 252 19.10 -9.98 -0.32
CA ASN A 252 19.42 -9.77 1.10
C ASN A 252 18.41 -8.83 1.75
N CYS A 253 18.06 -9.09 3.01
CA CYS A 253 17.18 -8.20 3.77
C CYS A 253 17.92 -6.95 4.26
N LEU A 254 17.35 -5.78 3.94
CA LEU A 254 17.85 -4.45 4.31
C LEU A 254 17.02 -3.79 5.41
N CYS A 255 16.34 -4.58 6.28
CA CYS A 255 15.44 -4.03 7.29
C CYS A 255 16.16 -3.33 8.45
N GLY A 256 17.42 -3.69 8.72
CA GLY A 256 18.21 -3.11 9.81
C GLY A 256 17.78 -3.51 11.22
N GLU A 257 16.81 -4.42 11.38
CA GLU A 257 16.39 -4.89 12.70
C GLU A 257 17.45 -5.81 13.32
N PRO A 258 17.73 -5.71 14.64
CA PRO A 258 18.69 -6.60 15.32
C PRO A 258 18.29 -8.09 15.22
N CYS A 259 17.00 -8.38 15.08
CA CYS A 259 16.46 -9.71 14.87
C CYS A 259 16.32 -10.10 13.38
N CYS A 260 17.10 -9.48 12.48
CA CYS A 260 17.04 -9.77 11.06
C CYS A 260 17.33 -11.25 10.76
N ARG A 261 16.40 -11.91 10.06
CA ARG A 261 16.46 -13.34 9.74
C ARG A 261 17.17 -13.63 8.42
N PHE A 262 17.32 -12.61 7.57
CA PHE A 262 17.77 -12.75 6.18
C PHE A 262 18.87 -11.75 5.82
N ALA A 263 19.67 -11.33 6.80
CA ALA A 263 20.90 -10.60 6.53
C ALA A 263 21.85 -11.51 5.74
N SER A 264 22.66 -10.94 4.85
CA SER A 264 23.78 -11.67 4.25
C SER A 264 24.63 -12.26 5.39
N GLN A 265 24.83 -13.58 5.39
CA GLN A 265 25.92 -14.16 6.16
C GLN A 265 27.20 -13.53 5.58
N VAL A 266 27.87 -12.70 6.39
CA VAL A 266 29.24 -12.26 6.11
C VAL A 266 30.15 -13.45 6.33
#